data_AF-A0A5N5JJI6-F1
#
_entry.id   AF-A0A5N5JJI6-F1
#
_cell.length_a   1.000
_cell.length_b   1.000
_cell.length_c   1.000
_cell.angle_alpha   90.00
_cell.angle_beta   90.00
_cell.angle_gamma   90.00
#
_symmetry.space_group_name_H-M   'P 1'
#
loop_
_entity.id
_entity.type
_entity.pdbx_description
1 polymer ?
#
loop_
_entity_poly.entity_id
_entity_poly.type
_entity_poly.pdbx_seq_one_letter_code
_entity_poly.pdbx_strand_id
1 'polypeptide(L)'
;MEAVYQAERGYDYELTKSFSLQQLNSYALTTLRETGTCQIDLPEVLFDMDFPGHYFRRLRSVSLTVPCVVGPYVGVNATLRLLSHRY
;
A
#
# COMPACT_ATOMS: atom_id res chain seq x y z
N MET A 1 3.89 33.14 -3.44
CA MET A 1 3.74 31.74 -2.99
C MET A 1 3.96 30.77 -4.15
N GLU A 2 3.41 31.03 -5.34
CA GLU A 2 3.60 30.20 -6.54
C GLU A 2 5.04 30.09 -7.05
N ALA A 3 5.84 31.17 -6.98
CA ALA A 3 7.22 31.16 -7.47
C ALA A 3 8.18 30.27 -6.66
N VAL A 4 7.91 30.05 -5.37
CA VAL A 4 8.72 29.17 -4.50
C VAL A 4 8.42 27.70 -4.81
N TYR A 5 7.15 27.37 -5.04
CA TYR A 5 6.70 26.02 -5.40
C TYR A 5 7.25 25.56 -6.77
N GLN A 6 7.49 26.49 -7.69
CA GLN A 6 8.11 26.21 -8.98
C GLN A 6 9.63 26.07 -8.92
N ALA A 7 10.28 26.75 -7.96
CA ALA A 7 11.73 26.69 -7.76
C ALA A 7 12.18 25.41 -7.02
N GLU A 8 11.36 24.87 -6.12
CA GLU A 8 11.62 23.63 -5.35
C GLU A 8 11.08 22.36 -6.04
N ARG A 9 10.86 22.39 -7.36
CA ARG A 9 10.43 21.22 -8.12
C ARG A 9 11.60 20.26 -8.34
N GLY A 10 12.13 19.72 -7.25
CA GLY A 10 13.07 18.61 -7.28
C GLY A 10 12.38 17.34 -7.79
N TYR A 11 13.19 16.37 -8.23
CA TYR A 11 12.71 15.03 -8.53
C TYR A 11 12.45 14.31 -7.20
N ASP A 12 11.18 14.13 -6.85
CA ASP A 12 10.79 13.24 -5.76
C ASP A 12 11.02 11.79 -6.23
N TYR A 13 11.66 10.96 -5.40
CA TYR A 13 11.93 9.57 -5.75
C TYR A 13 10.66 8.75 -5.60
N GLU A 14 9.96 8.54 -6.71
CA GLU A 14 8.77 7.70 -6.75
C GLU A 14 9.16 6.22 -6.64
N LEU A 15 8.78 5.59 -5.53
CA LEU A 15 8.98 4.17 -5.29
C LEU A 15 7.65 3.43 -5.42
N THR A 16 7.64 2.36 -6.21
CA THR A 16 6.52 1.42 -6.28
C THR A 16 6.97 0.07 -5.72
N LYS A 17 6.28 -0.39 -4.68
CA LYS A 17 6.52 -1.71 -4.09
C LYS A 17 5.21 -2.46 -3.89
N SER A 18 5.20 -3.71 -4.31
CA SER A 18 4.06 -4.61 -4.15
C SER A 18 4.33 -5.57 -3.00
N PHE A 19 3.33 -5.73 -2.13
CA PHE A 19 3.39 -6.65 -1.00
C PHE A 19 2.31 -7.72 -1.16
N SER A 20 2.68 -8.99 -0.95
CA SER A 20 1.71 -10.06 -0.85
C SER A 20 1.19 -10.15 0.58
N LEU A 21 -0.14 -10.09 0.74
CA LEU A 21 -0.78 -10.29 2.05
C LEU A 21 -0.39 -11.64 2.66
N GLN A 22 -0.23 -12.69 1.84
CA GLN A 22 0.16 -14.00 2.31
C GLN A 22 1.58 -14.01 2.91
N GLN A 23 2.51 -13.26 2.32
CA GLN A 23 3.89 -13.17 2.79
C GLN A 23 4.00 -12.26 4.02
N LEU A 24 3.17 -11.22 4.08
CA LEU A 24 3.18 -10.26 5.18
C LEU A 24 2.45 -10.79 6.42
N ASN A 25 1.26 -11.35 6.24
CA ASN A 25 0.45 -11.90 7.32
C ASN A 25 -0.56 -12.93 6.78
N SER A 26 -0.23 -14.21 6.90
CA SER A 26 -1.10 -15.32 6.51
C SER A 26 -2.39 -15.38 7.32
N TYR A 27 -2.37 -14.98 8.60
CA TYR A 27 -3.56 -14.95 9.46
C TYR A 27 -4.57 -13.90 9.01
N ALA A 28 -4.11 -12.72 8.60
CA ALA A 28 -4.98 -11.68 8.06
C ALA A 28 -5.68 -12.14 6.76
N LEU A 29 -4.98 -12.91 5.91
CA LEU A 29 -5.57 -13.52 4.72
C LEU A 29 -6.67 -14.52 5.09
N THR A 30 -6.43 -15.41 6.05
CA THR A 30 -7.45 -16.36 6.52
C THR A 30 -8.67 -15.62 7.07
N THR A 31 -8.44 -14.61 7.91
CA THR A 31 -9.51 -13.78 8.48
C THR A 31 -10.33 -13.08 7.39
N LEU A 32 -9.67 -12.56 6.34
CA LEU A 32 -10.36 -11.95 5.20
C LEU A 32 -11.25 -12.97 4.47
N ARG A 33 -10.80 -14.21 4.31
CA ARG A 33 -11.59 -15.27 3.66
C ARG A 33 -12.78 -15.72 4.47
N GLU A 34 -12.65 -15.75 5.79
CA GLU A 34 -13.70 -16.22 6.70
C GLU A 34 -14.72 -15.14 7.04
N THR A 35 -14.26 -13.91 7.30
CA THR A 35 -15.10 -12.81 7.80
C THR A 35 -15.42 -11.75 6.75
N GLY A 36 -14.70 -11.74 5.62
CA GLY A 36 -14.83 -10.72 4.58
C GLY A 36 -14.09 -9.41 4.87
N THR A 37 -13.43 -9.28 6.03
CA THR A 37 -12.67 -8.07 6.39
C THR A 37 -11.32 -8.43 7.00
N CYS A 38 -10.32 -7.56 6.83
CA CYS A 38 -9.05 -7.68 7.53
C CYS A 38 -8.39 -6.31 7.70
N GLN A 39 -7.48 -6.22 8.65
CA GLN A 39 -6.60 -5.08 8.82
C GLN A 39 -5.18 -5.50 8.46
N ILE A 40 -4.47 -4.61 7.78
CA ILE A 40 -3.09 -4.79 7.36
C ILE A 40 -2.25 -3.65 7.90
N ASP A 41 -1.08 -4.00 8.42
CA ASP A 41 -0.07 -3.05 8.87
C ASP A 41 1.15 -3.20 7.96
N LEU A 42 1.65 -2.08 7.44
CA LEU A 42 2.85 -2.03 6.61
C LEU A 42 3.96 -1.36 7.43
N PRO A 43 4.76 -2.12 8.20
CA PRO A 43 5.77 -1.54 9.07
C PRO A 43 6.90 -0.91 8.27
N GLU A 44 7.49 0.16 8.81
CA GLU A 44 8.56 0.96 8.18
C GLU A 44 9.77 0.12 7.78
N VAL A 45 10.08 -0.93 8.55
CA VAL A 45 11.16 -1.88 8.27
C VAL A 45 11.05 -2.51 6.86
N LEU A 46 9.82 -2.72 6.36
CA LEU A 46 9.61 -3.27 5.02
C LEU A 46 10.07 -2.33 3.91
N PHE A 47 10.16 -1.04 4.20
CA PHE A 47 10.64 -0.03 3.26
C PHE A 47 12.13 0.26 3.48
N ASP A 48 12.62 0.17 4.73
CA ASP A 48 14.04 0.33 5.06
C ASP A 48 14.93 -0.78 4.49
N MET A 49 14.44 -2.01 4.44
CA MET A 49 15.21 -3.13 3.88
C MET A 49 15.57 -2.93 2.40
N ASP A 50 14.71 -2.28 1.62
CA ASP A 50 14.96 -2.04 0.20
C ASP A 50 15.73 -0.73 -0.01
N PHE A 51 15.43 0.30 0.77
CA PHE A 51 16.01 1.64 0.63
C PHE A 51 16.46 2.18 2.00
N PRO A 52 17.60 1.71 2.52
CA PRO A 52 18.12 2.16 3.81
C PRO A 52 18.43 3.66 3.76
N GLY A 53 17.98 4.39 4.78
CA GLY A 53 18.23 5.83 4.90
C GLY A 53 17.30 6.72 4.06
N HIS A 54 16.27 6.16 3.42
CA HIS A 54 15.28 6.97 2.71
C HIS A 54 14.37 7.69 3.71
N TYR A 55 14.59 9.00 3.85
CA TYR A 55 13.90 9.89 4.77
C TYR A 55 12.63 10.48 4.13
N PHE A 56 11.65 10.84 4.96
CA PHE A 56 10.44 11.58 4.55
C PHE A 56 9.57 10.87 3.49
N ARG A 57 9.29 9.59 3.70
CA ARG A 57 8.45 8.78 2.80
C ARG A 57 6.98 9.20 2.89
N ARG A 58 6.33 9.38 1.73
CA ARG A 58 4.90 9.69 1.64
C ARG A 58 4.21 8.73 0.67
N LEU A 59 3.03 8.26 1.05
CA LEU A 59 2.20 7.44 0.16
C LEU A 59 1.55 8.33 -0.91
N ARG A 60 1.92 8.10 -2.18
CA ARG A 60 1.32 8.81 -3.32
C ARG A 60 0.04 8.13 -3.82
N SER A 61 0.07 6.80 -3.95
CA SER A 61 -1.04 6.00 -4.44
C SER A 61 -0.95 4.58 -3.88
N VAL A 62 -2.10 3.95 -3.69
CA VAL A 62 -2.19 2.55 -3.25
C VAL A 62 -3.15 1.82 -4.19
N SER A 63 -2.68 0.70 -4.74
CA SER A 63 -3.44 -0.19 -5.62
C SER A 63 -3.53 -1.57 -5.01
N LEU A 64 -4.66 -2.24 -5.19
CA LEU A 64 -4.91 -3.57 -4.68
C LEU A 64 -5.21 -4.53 -5.84
N THR A 65 -4.58 -5.70 -5.82
CA THR A 65 -4.77 -6.75 -6.81
C THR A 65 -5.24 -8.01 -6.10
N VAL A 66 -6.37 -8.59 -6.52
CA VAL A 66 -6.91 -9.83 -5.98
C VAL A 66 -6.79 -10.94 -7.03
N PRO A 67 -5.78 -11.82 -6.94
CA PRO A 67 -5.69 -12.98 -7.82
C PRO A 67 -6.78 -13.98 -7.42
N CYS A 68 -7.89 -14.01 -8.16
CA CYS A 68 -8.98 -14.94 -7.92
C CYS A 68 -9.65 -15.37 -9.22
N VAL A 69 -10.25 -16.56 -9.21
CA VAL A 69 -11.07 -17.04 -10.32
C VAL A 69 -12.47 -16.50 -10.13
N VAL A 70 -12.89 -15.61 -11.04
CA VAL A 70 -14.24 -15.04 -11.06
C VAL A 70 -15.02 -15.58 -12.24
N GLY A 71 -16.34 -15.69 -12.10
CA GLY A 71 -17.22 -16.03 -13.20
C GLY A 71 -17.25 -14.94 -14.29
N PRO A 72 -17.71 -15.27 -15.50
CA PRO A 72 -17.85 -14.28 -16.57
C PRO A 72 -18.77 -13.13 -16.11
N TYR A 73 -18.39 -11.90 -16.45
CA TYR A 73 -19.13 -10.66 -16.13
C TYR A 73 -19.28 -10.33 -14.63
N VAL A 74 -18.47 -10.94 -13.75
CA VAL A 74 -18.48 -10.65 -12.30
C VAL A 74 -17.20 -9.92 -11.89
N GLY A 75 -17.38 -8.76 -11.25
CA GLY A 75 -16.29 -8.01 -10.62
C GLY A 75 -16.07 -8.38 -9.15
N VAL A 76 -14.86 -8.17 -8.65
CA VAL A 76 -14.55 -8.31 -7.22
C VAL A 76 -14.73 -6.95 -6.57
N ASN A 77 -15.78 -6.83 -5.75
CA ASN A 77 -16.05 -5.60 -5.03
C ASN A 77 -15.26 -5.61 -3.72
N ALA A 78 -14.40 -4.61 -3.55
CA ALA A 78 -13.62 -4.43 -2.33
C ALA A 78 -13.51 -2.93 -2.00
N THR A 79 -13.33 -2.63 -0.72
CA THR A 79 -13.07 -1.27 -0.25
C THR A 79 -11.78 -1.26 0.53
N LEU A 80 -10.87 -0.36 0.16
CA LEU A 80 -9.64 -0.12 0.88
C LEU A 80 -9.79 1.19 1.67
N ARG A 81 -9.46 1.17 2.96
CA ARG A 81 -9.50 2.36 3.82
C ARG A 81 -8.21 2.48 4.62
N LEU A 82 -7.62 3.67 4.59
CA LEU A 82 -6.54 4.03 5.49
C LEU A 82 -7.12 4.30 6.89
N LEU A 83 -6.73 3.51 7.88
CA LEU A 83 -7.20 3.66 9.26
C LEU A 83 -6.34 4.64 10.06
N SER A 84 -5.02 4.55 9.90
CA SER A 84 -4.06 5.40 10.59
C SER A 84 -2.79 5.54 9.76
N HIS A 85 -2.13 6.69 9.88
CA HIS A 85 -0.80 6.95 9.35
C HIS A 85 0.08 7.39 10.52
N ARG A 86 1.27 6.80 10.67
CA ARG A 86 2.29 7.25 11.64
C ARG A 86 3.49 7.78 10.86
N TYR A 87 4.16 8.77 11.45
CA TYR A 87 5.32 9.48 10.89
C TYR A 87 6.54 9.20 11.75
#